data_AF-A0A954W0B2-F1
#
_entry.id   AF-A0A954W0B2-F1
#
_cell.length_a   1.000
_cell.length_b   1.000
_cell.length_c   1.000
_cell.angle_alpha   90.00
_cell.angle_beta   90.00
_cell.angle_gamma   90.00
#
_symmetry.space_group_name_H-M   'P 1'
#
loop_
_entity.id
_entity.type
_entity.pdbx_description
1 polymer ?
#
loop_
_entity_poly.entity_id
_entity_poly.type
_entity_poly.pdbx_seq_one_letter_code
_entity_poly.pdbx_strand_id
1 'polypeptide(L)'
;SPNGTIVGDIVASDADPGDSLTFELVGGTGQGFFSVNPITGEIAVTNASVLDAETTTSFTLEIEVTDEANATATATMTINVTDINESGATAPIDSDSNDNEIGDSAVAGTPVGITAESYDTDASDSITYSLETGLADNDLFAIDPVTGIVTVVGPLDANSASSHTIEVTATSTDGSTATQQFTIDVLDETGPQITSVKVGSTTLWKPAFIQYVDPADNLGYEIPTGPDQLKTLPWFGINRIYISFSEHIVNSLGQTIDDADEVAKLFSVTVGDYGLLSVEYDDVDYVLTIKLNTPISDTFTSPFSGDKLRIWIDDAKVTDVAGNPLNGTWDNGVSENSGENTLVGDFDYRFNVMPGDVSQNGVVQSSDRTLTLASTTSFTFFGPYNKFADVDGSGSIVSNDSTRVLSRTTTFLPGGEPMGPGGFALIAAAIVGTDSEELKSDHKVLRQETFKRFDNK
;
A
#
# COMPACT_ATOMS: atom_id res chain seq x y z
N SER A 1 -50.04 -0.41 -24.67
CA SER A 1 -51.29 -1.15 -25.00
C SER A 1 -51.37 -1.49 -26.48
N PRO A 2 -51.84 -2.69 -26.89
CA PRO A 2 -51.89 -3.08 -28.31
C PRO A 2 -53.02 -2.41 -29.12
N ASN A 3 -52.91 -2.44 -30.45
CA ASN A 3 -53.96 -1.97 -31.36
C ASN A 3 -55.31 -2.64 -31.07
N GLY A 4 -56.40 -1.86 -31.12
CA GLY A 4 -57.75 -2.29 -30.78
C GLY A 4 -58.08 -2.22 -29.28
N THR A 5 -57.13 -1.85 -28.41
CA THR A 5 -57.44 -1.59 -26.99
C THR A 5 -58.37 -0.39 -26.86
N ILE A 6 -59.51 -0.56 -26.19
CA ILE A 6 -60.40 0.54 -25.81
C ILE A 6 -59.77 1.28 -24.62
N VAL A 7 -59.61 2.60 -24.76
CA VAL A 7 -58.95 3.48 -23.77
C VAL A 7 -59.91 4.47 -23.11
N GLY A 8 -61.16 4.52 -23.57
CA GLY A 8 -62.24 5.32 -23.01
C GLY A 8 -63.43 5.37 -23.97
N ASP A 9 -64.45 6.11 -23.58
CA ASP A 9 -65.63 6.42 -24.38
C ASP A 9 -66.00 7.90 -24.24
N ILE A 10 -66.66 8.44 -25.27
CA ILE A 10 -67.30 9.75 -25.21
C ILE A 10 -68.81 9.58 -25.31
N VAL A 11 -69.54 10.30 -24.46
CA VAL A 11 -71.01 10.30 -24.44
C VAL A 11 -71.54 11.68 -24.80
N ALA A 12 -72.62 11.69 -25.58
CA ALA A 12 -73.37 12.87 -25.98
C ALA A 12 -74.87 12.60 -25.84
N SER A 13 -75.68 13.66 -25.86
CA SER A 13 -77.12 13.59 -25.73
C SER A 13 -77.79 14.69 -26.54
N ASP A 14 -78.79 14.33 -27.34
CA ASP A 14 -79.63 15.30 -28.01
C ASP A 14 -80.83 15.75 -27.16
N ALA A 15 -81.42 16.89 -27.51
CA ALA A 15 -82.68 17.37 -26.95
C ALA A 15 -83.90 16.68 -27.58
N ASP A 16 -83.80 16.22 -28.84
CA ASP A 16 -84.84 15.52 -29.57
C ASP A 16 -84.75 13.99 -29.33
N PRO A 17 -85.71 13.36 -28.62
CA PRO A 17 -85.52 11.99 -28.14
C PRO A 17 -85.69 10.93 -29.22
N GLY A 18 -84.58 10.32 -29.63
CA GLY A 18 -84.54 9.20 -30.57
C GLY A 18 -83.64 9.42 -31.76
N ASP A 19 -83.16 10.65 -31.95
CA ASP A 19 -82.20 11.02 -33.00
C ASP A 19 -80.89 10.25 -32.84
N SER A 20 -80.35 9.75 -33.95
CA SER A 20 -79.05 9.08 -33.96
C SER A 20 -77.90 10.09 -33.96
N LEU A 21 -76.93 9.86 -33.07
CA LEU A 21 -75.72 10.66 -32.95
C LEU A 21 -74.56 9.93 -33.64
N THR A 22 -73.80 10.65 -34.45
CA THR A 22 -72.61 10.13 -35.14
C THR A 22 -71.36 10.84 -34.63
N PHE A 23 -70.35 10.08 -34.19
CA PHE A 23 -69.08 10.61 -33.68
C PHE A 23 -67.95 10.56 -34.73
N GLU A 24 -67.13 11.61 -34.81
CA GLU A 24 -65.96 11.68 -35.70
C GLU A 24 -64.75 12.33 -35.00
N LEU A 25 -63.54 11.79 -35.21
CA LEU A 25 -62.29 12.34 -34.69
C LEU A 25 -61.73 13.39 -35.65
N VAL A 26 -62.15 14.64 -35.47
CA VAL A 26 -61.85 15.77 -36.38
C VAL A 26 -60.49 16.43 -36.16
N GLY A 27 -59.84 16.24 -35.01
CA GLY A 27 -58.53 16.84 -34.74
C GLY A 27 -57.79 16.33 -33.50
N GLY A 28 -56.82 17.11 -33.04
CA GLY A 28 -55.93 16.81 -31.90
C GLY A 28 -54.65 16.06 -32.28
N THR A 29 -53.67 16.03 -31.37
CA THR A 29 -52.35 15.38 -31.58
C THR A 29 -52.41 13.85 -31.69
N GLY A 30 -53.50 13.23 -31.23
CA GLY A 30 -53.77 11.79 -31.38
C GLY A 30 -54.48 11.41 -32.69
N GLN A 31 -54.79 12.37 -33.58
CA GLN A 31 -55.44 12.07 -34.85
C GLN A 31 -54.57 11.13 -35.70
N GLY A 32 -55.14 10.00 -36.11
CA GLY A 32 -54.43 8.93 -36.84
C GLY A 32 -53.75 7.87 -35.96
N PHE A 33 -53.66 8.10 -34.65
CA PHE A 33 -53.15 7.12 -33.66
C PHE A 33 -54.26 6.49 -32.81
N PHE A 34 -55.42 7.13 -32.77
CA PHE A 34 -56.65 6.63 -32.17
C PHE A 34 -57.82 6.72 -33.16
N SER A 35 -58.90 6.00 -32.86
CA SER A 35 -60.18 6.07 -33.58
C SER A 35 -61.34 6.13 -32.59
N VAL A 36 -62.39 6.91 -32.91
CA VAL A 36 -63.69 6.84 -32.23
C VAL A 36 -64.65 5.96 -33.03
N ASN A 37 -65.43 5.12 -32.34
CA ASN A 37 -66.53 4.37 -32.96
C ASN A 37 -67.69 5.34 -33.24
N PRO A 38 -68.15 5.46 -34.50
CA PRO A 38 -69.14 6.47 -34.87
C PRO A 38 -70.51 6.28 -34.22
N ILE A 39 -70.83 5.09 -33.68
CA ILE A 39 -72.14 4.79 -33.08
C ILE A 39 -72.05 4.73 -31.55
N THR A 40 -70.98 4.17 -30.98
CA THR A 40 -70.87 3.94 -29.53
C THR A 40 -70.05 4.99 -28.79
N GLY A 41 -69.27 5.82 -29.49
CA GLY A 41 -68.33 6.76 -28.88
C GLY A 41 -67.10 6.09 -28.26
N GLU A 42 -66.93 4.77 -28.36
CA GLU A 42 -65.75 4.05 -27.85
C GLU A 42 -64.47 4.48 -28.59
N ILE A 43 -63.41 4.78 -27.83
CA ILE A 43 -62.13 5.24 -28.36
C ILE A 43 -61.11 4.10 -28.26
N ALA A 44 -60.51 3.75 -29.40
CA ALA A 44 -59.57 2.64 -29.55
C ALA A 44 -58.19 3.10 -30.04
N VAL A 45 -57.13 2.43 -29.57
CA VAL A 45 -55.77 2.57 -30.10
C VAL A 45 -55.72 2.02 -31.53
N THR A 46 -55.28 2.83 -32.51
CA THR A 46 -55.03 2.36 -33.89
C THR A 46 -53.54 2.22 -34.20
N ASN A 47 -52.68 2.96 -33.52
CA ASN A 47 -51.23 2.76 -33.57
C ASN A 47 -50.61 2.70 -32.17
N ALA A 48 -50.28 1.49 -31.72
CA ALA A 48 -49.61 1.24 -30.45
C ALA A 48 -48.14 1.70 -30.45
N SER A 49 -47.49 1.86 -31.62
CA SER A 49 -46.05 2.18 -31.69
C SER A 49 -45.72 3.65 -31.40
N VAL A 50 -46.72 4.46 -31.01
CA VAL A 50 -46.53 5.83 -30.51
C VAL A 50 -46.93 5.97 -29.04
N LEU A 51 -47.31 4.87 -28.39
CA LEU A 51 -47.61 4.83 -26.96
C LEU A 51 -46.32 4.48 -26.22
N ASP A 52 -45.51 5.51 -26.05
CA ASP A 52 -44.14 5.52 -25.53
C ASP A 52 -44.08 6.80 -24.67
N ALA A 53 -43.87 6.65 -23.36
CA ALA A 53 -44.04 7.75 -22.41
C ALA A 53 -42.81 8.69 -22.41
N GLU A 54 -41.66 8.13 -22.77
CA GLU A 54 -40.32 8.68 -22.81
C GLU A 54 -40.22 9.72 -23.92
N THR A 55 -40.96 9.51 -25.02
CA THR A 55 -41.14 10.47 -26.11
C THR A 55 -42.44 11.26 -26.01
N THR A 56 -43.58 10.65 -25.63
CA THR A 56 -44.91 11.29 -25.71
C THR A 56 -45.85 10.91 -24.54
N THR A 57 -45.75 11.64 -23.43
CA THR A 57 -46.58 11.44 -22.22
C THR A 57 -48.09 11.67 -22.40
N SER A 58 -48.56 12.36 -23.46
CA SER A 58 -50.00 12.53 -23.69
C SER A 58 -50.39 12.90 -25.12
N PHE A 59 -51.62 12.53 -25.49
CA PHE A 59 -52.28 12.87 -26.75
C PHE A 59 -53.57 13.65 -26.50
N THR A 60 -53.93 14.52 -27.44
CA THR A 60 -55.22 15.21 -27.47
C THR A 60 -56.07 14.68 -28.62
N LEU A 61 -57.37 14.51 -28.39
CA LEU A 61 -58.36 14.14 -29.38
C LEU A 61 -59.44 15.22 -29.42
N GLU A 62 -59.73 15.77 -30.60
CA GLU A 62 -60.86 16.66 -30.82
C GLU A 62 -61.94 15.86 -31.55
N ILE A 63 -63.05 15.59 -30.86
CA ILE A 63 -64.15 14.76 -31.35
C ILE A 63 -65.35 15.64 -31.61
N GLU A 64 -65.92 15.55 -32.81
CA GLU A 64 -67.22 16.11 -33.17
C GLU A 64 -68.31 15.06 -33.05
N VAL A 65 -69.50 15.47 -32.60
CA VAL A 65 -70.72 14.68 -32.67
C VAL A 65 -71.75 15.43 -33.51
N THR A 66 -72.44 14.72 -34.40
CA THR A 66 -73.45 15.26 -35.32
C THR A 66 -74.80 14.53 -35.14
N ASP A 67 -75.91 15.28 -35.15
CA ASP A 67 -77.29 14.76 -35.10
C ASP A 67 -77.89 14.47 -36.50
N GLU A 68 -79.15 14.04 -36.56
CA GLU A 68 -79.85 13.82 -37.86
C GLU A 68 -80.23 15.12 -38.58
N ALA A 69 -80.24 16.26 -37.88
CA ALA A 69 -80.50 17.59 -38.42
C ALA A 69 -79.25 18.29 -38.98
N ASN A 70 -78.06 17.71 -38.80
CA ASN A 70 -76.73 18.26 -39.10
C ASN A 70 -76.31 19.43 -38.17
N ALA A 71 -76.81 19.48 -36.94
CA ALA A 71 -76.18 20.27 -35.87
C ALA A 71 -74.98 19.50 -35.31
N THR A 72 -73.94 20.23 -34.90
CA THR A 72 -72.70 19.61 -34.36
C THR A 72 -72.29 20.22 -33.02
N ALA A 73 -71.57 19.42 -32.24
CA ALA A 73 -70.89 19.84 -31.02
C ALA A 73 -69.50 19.18 -30.93
N THR A 74 -68.52 19.89 -30.39
CA THR A 74 -67.14 19.38 -30.26
C THR A 74 -66.69 19.29 -28.80
N ALA A 75 -65.82 18.32 -28.52
CA ALA A 75 -65.15 18.16 -27.23
C ALA A 75 -63.69 17.75 -27.41
N THR A 76 -62.82 18.24 -26.52
CA THR A 76 -61.41 17.81 -26.45
C THR A 76 -61.23 16.81 -25.32
N MET A 77 -60.65 15.65 -25.62
CA MET A 77 -60.21 14.65 -24.66
C MET A 77 -58.69 14.60 -24.60
N THR A 78 -58.12 14.39 -23.41
CA THR A 78 -56.69 14.08 -23.24
C THR A 78 -56.53 12.61 -22.86
N ILE A 79 -55.70 11.90 -23.61
CA ILE A 79 -55.24 10.54 -23.27
C ILE A 79 -53.83 10.69 -22.72
N ASN A 80 -53.63 10.33 -21.45
CA ASN A 80 -52.30 10.24 -20.87
C ASN A 80 -51.70 8.87 -21.21
N VAL A 81 -50.42 8.85 -21.58
CA VAL A 81 -49.64 7.62 -21.67
C VAL A 81 -49.08 7.36 -20.28
N THR A 82 -49.32 6.17 -19.75
CA THR A 82 -48.74 5.74 -18.46
C THR A 82 -47.40 5.09 -18.76
N ASP A 83 -46.33 5.72 -18.26
CA ASP A 83 -44.99 5.16 -18.09
C ASP A 83 -45.09 3.79 -17.38
N ILE A 84 -44.44 2.78 -17.95
CA ILE A 84 -44.22 1.47 -17.34
C ILE A 84 -42.75 1.10 -17.55
N ASN A 85 -42.17 0.41 -16.57
CA ASN A 85 -40.81 -0.11 -16.69
C ASN A 85 -40.70 -1.09 -17.89
N GLU A 86 -39.83 -0.75 -18.83
CA GLU A 86 -39.66 -1.40 -20.14
C GLU A 86 -38.22 -1.87 -20.37
N SER A 87 -37.26 -1.25 -19.68
CA SER A 87 -35.87 -1.69 -19.59
C SER A 87 -35.44 -1.85 -18.13
N GLY A 88 -34.17 -2.18 -17.94
CA GLY A 88 -33.46 -1.88 -16.69
C GLY A 88 -32.05 -1.41 -17.01
N ALA A 89 -31.26 -1.18 -15.97
CA ALA A 89 -29.87 -0.75 -16.06
C ALA A 89 -29.05 -1.58 -17.06
N THR A 90 -28.34 -0.91 -17.98
CA THR A 90 -27.33 -1.57 -18.83
C THR A 90 -26.11 -1.98 -18.00
N ALA A 91 -25.38 -3.00 -18.44
CA ALA A 91 -24.06 -3.28 -17.89
C ALA A 91 -23.17 -2.02 -17.95
N PRO A 92 -22.42 -1.70 -16.88
CA PRO A 92 -21.49 -0.57 -16.92
C PRO A 92 -20.49 -0.69 -18.08
N ILE A 93 -20.19 0.44 -18.72
CA ILE A 93 -19.05 0.61 -19.61
C ILE A 93 -18.03 1.53 -18.92
N ASP A 94 -16.79 1.51 -19.40
CA ASP A 94 -15.85 2.58 -19.06
C ASP A 94 -16.10 3.77 -19.99
N SER A 95 -16.28 4.95 -19.40
CA SER A 95 -16.48 6.21 -20.13
C SER A 95 -15.23 7.09 -20.13
N ASP A 96 -14.22 6.76 -19.33
CA ASP A 96 -12.88 7.31 -19.53
C ASP A 96 -12.19 6.58 -20.71
N SER A 97 -11.24 7.26 -21.33
CA SER A 97 -10.45 6.80 -22.47
C SER A 97 -8.96 6.69 -22.17
N ASN A 98 -8.56 6.97 -20.93
CA ASN A 98 -7.21 6.71 -20.42
C ASN A 98 -7.00 5.20 -20.20
N ASP A 99 -5.76 4.79 -19.99
CA ASP A 99 -5.43 3.42 -19.60
C ASP A 99 -5.81 3.19 -18.12
N ASN A 100 -6.31 1.99 -17.80
CA ASN A 100 -6.79 1.62 -16.46
C ASN A 100 -5.61 1.19 -15.57
N GLU A 101 -4.73 2.16 -15.30
CA GLU A 101 -3.46 1.97 -14.63
C GLU A 101 -3.38 2.83 -13.37
N ILE A 102 -2.71 2.33 -12.33
CA ILE A 102 -2.45 3.06 -11.08
C ILE A 102 -1.07 2.71 -10.52
N GLY A 103 -0.31 3.71 -10.04
CA GLY A 103 0.94 3.45 -9.33
C GLY A 103 0.72 2.76 -7.99
N ASP A 104 1.57 1.81 -7.64
CA ASP A 104 1.60 1.15 -6.32
C ASP A 104 1.71 2.18 -5.18
N SER A 105 2.48 3.25 -5.40
CA SER A 105 2.70 4.37 -4.49
C SER A 105 1.48 5.30 -4.30
N ALA A 106 0.39 5.09 -5.05
CA ALA A 106 -0.74 6.02 -5.11
C ALA A 106 -1.43 6.24 -3.76
N VAL A 107 -1.73 7.51 -3.47
CA VAL A 107 -2.45 7.88 -2.25
C VAL A 107 -3.95 7.62 -2.37
N ALA A 108 -4.59 7.34 -1.24
CA ALA A 108 -6.03 7.13 -1.14
C ALA A 108 -6.83 8.25 -1.83
N GLY A 109 -7.81 7.87 -2.66
CA GLY A 109 -8.64 8.78 -3.45
C GLY A 109 -8.07 9.13 -4.83
N THR A 110 -6.93 8.56 -5.24
CA THR A 110 -6.42 8.71 -6.61
C THR A 110 -7.29 7.90 -7.58
N PRO A 111 -7.79 8.50 -8.69
CA PRO A 111 -8.54 7.77 -9.72
C PRO A 111 -7.69 6.74 -10.46
N VAL A 112 -8.30 5.61 -10.86
CA VAL A 112 -7.61 4.44 -11.45
C VAL A 112 -7.82 4.30 -12.97
N GLY A 113 -8.19 5.40 -13.64
CA GLY A 113 -8.57 5.40 -15.06
C GLY A 113 -10.02 5.00 -15.34
N ILE A 114 -10.74 4.35 -14.41
CA ILE A 114 -12.12 3.90 -14.64
C ILE A 114 -13.16 4.96 -14.25
N THR A 115 -14.06 5.29 -15.18
CA THR A 115 -15.32 6.01 -14.90
C THR A 115 -16.51 5.20 -15.40
N ALA A 116 -17.15 4.45 -14.49
CA ALA A 116 -18.27 3.58 -14.81
C ALA A 116 -19.50 4.37 -15.27
N GLU A 117 -20.01 4.06 -16.46
CA GLU A 117 -21.21 4.66 -17.03
C GLU A 117 -22.22 3.57 -17.39
N SER A 118 -23.50 3.80 -17.08
CA SER A 118 -24.61 2.88 -17.34
C SER A 118 -25.87 3.71 -17.55
N TYR A 119 -26.82 3.15 -18.28
CA TYR A 119 -28.01 3.83 -18.73
C TYR A 119 -29.24 3.01 -18.36
N ASP A 120 -30.34 3.71 -18.10
CA ASP A 120 -31.69 3.15 -18.27
C ASP A 120 -32.35 3.88 -19.45
N THR A 121 -33.25 3.22 -20.18
CA THR A 121 -34.02 3.90 -21.23
C THR A 121 -35.20 4.67 -20.68
N ASP A 122 -35.64 4.28 -19.48
CA ASP A 122 -36.88 4.73 -18.88
C ASP A 122 -36.57 6.09 -18.23
N ALA A 123 -37.02 7.17 -18.88
CA ALA A 123 -36.43 8.51 -18.74
C ALA A 123 -36.68 9.18 -17.37
N SER A 124 -37.43 8.53 -16.47
CA SER A 124 -37.65 8.96 -15.09
C SER A 124 -36.67 8.32 -14.09
N ASP A 125 -35.91 7.31 -14.51
CA ASP A 125 -34.97 6.56 -13.66
C ASP A 125 -33.55 7.15 -13.64
N SER A 126 -32.80 6.79 -12.60
CA SER A 126 -31.43 7.25 -12.37
C SER A 126 -30.54 6.11 -11.87
N ILE A 127 -29.32 6.02 -12.41
CA ILE A 127 -28.35 5.00 -12.03
C ILE A 127 -27.54 5.45 -10.81
N THR A 128 -27.24 4.48 -9.95
CA THR A 128 -26.22 4.57 -8.90
C THR A 128 -25.23 3.42 -8.99
N TYR A 129 -23.99 3.65 -8.57
CA TYR A 129 -22.89 2.68 -8.68
C TYR A 129 -22.41 2.17 -7.32
N SER A 130 -21.96 0.91 -7.28
CA SER A 130 -21.35 0.31 -6.09
C SER A 130 -20.36 -0.80 -6.45
N LEU A 131 -19.40 -1.06 -5.56
CA LEU A 131 -18.57 -2.27 -5.56
C LEU A 131 -19.16 -3.26 -4.55
N GLU A 132 -19.37 -4.52 -4.95
CA GLU A 132 -19.88 -5.54 -4.02
C GLU A 132 -18.80 -5.96 -3.00
N THR A 133 -19.13 -5.92 -1.72
CA THR A 133 -18.22 -6.32 -0.62
C THR A 133 -17.99 -7.83 -0.60
N GLY A 134 -16.75 -8.26 -0.42
CA GLY A 134 -16.41 -9.69 -0.31
C GLY A 134 -15.98 -10.36 -1.63
N LEU A 135 -15.88 -9.61 -2.72
CA LEU A 135 -15.01 -9.94 -3.84
C LEU A 135 -13.58 -9.49 -3.49
N ALA A 136 -12.58 -10.30 -3.85
CA ALA A 136 -11.23 -10.24 -3.25
C ALA A 136 -10.54 -8.86 -3.38
N ASP A 137 -10.67 -8.22 -4.54
CA ASP A 137 -10.02 -6.95 -4.83
C ASP A 137 -10.91 -5.72 -4.54
N ASN A 138 -12.24 -5.88 -4.46
CA ASN A 138 -13.17 -4.75 -4.35
C ASN A 138 -12.92 -3.90 -3.08
N ASP A 139 -12.45 -4.49 -2.00
CA ASP A 139 -12.15 -3.79 -0.74
C ASP A 139 -10.89 -2.86 -0.84
N LEU A 140 -10.11 -2.96 -1.92
CA LEU A 140 -8.96 -2.09 -2.22
C LEU A 140 -9.34 -0.79 -2.94
N PHE A 141 -10.58 -0.72 -3.46
CA PHE A 141 -11.07 0.39 -4.28
C PHE A 141 -12.38 0.97 -3.73
N ALA A 142 -12.69 2.20 -4.16
CA ALA A 142 -13.93 2.88 -3.86
C ALA A 142 -14.48 3.53 -5.12
N ILE A 143 -15.80 3.42 -5.32
CA ILE A 143 -16.51 4.08 -6.42
C ILE A 143 -17.40 5.20 -5.88
N ASP A 144 -17.39 6.36 -6.52
CA ASP A 144 -18.36 7.39 -6.23
C ASP A 144 -19.74 6.98 -6.82
N PRO A 145 -20.80 6.87 -5.99
CA PRO A 145 -22.06 6.25 -6.40
C PRO A 145 -22.88 7.08 -7.39
N VAL A 146 -22.48 8.32 -7.71
CA VAL A 146 -23.19 9.23 -8.62
C VAL A 146 -22.38 9.49 -9.89
N THR A 147 -21.06 9.63 -9.78
CA THR A 147 -20.17 9.93 -10.91
C THR A 147 -19.51 8.71 -11.53
N GLY A 148 -19.56 7.54 -10.88
CA GLY A 148 -18.98 6.30 -11.38
C GLY A 148 -17.45 6.24 -11.36
N ILE A 149 -16.78 7.31 -10.91
CA ILE A 149 -15.31 7.38 -10.81
C ILE A 149 -14.83 6.37 -9.77
N VAL A 150 -13.94 5.48 -10.18
CA VAL A 150 -13.25 4.53 -9.28
C VAL A 150 -11.95 5.14 -8.81
N THR A 151 -11.65 4.97 -7.52
CA THR A 151 -10.46 5.45 -6.84
C THR A 151 -9.85 4.37 -5.95
N VAL A 152 -8.55 4.44 -5.68
CA VAL A 152 -7.87 3.51 -4.77
C VAL A 152 -8.09 3.90 -3.29
N VAL A 153 -8.23 2.94 -2.38
CA VAL A 153 -8.45 3.16 -0.94
C VAL A 153 -7.15 3.45 -0.18
N GLY A 154 -6.00 3.06 -0.74
CA GLY A 154 -4.66 3.31 -0.21
C GLY A 154 -3.59 2.78 -1.16
N PRO A 155 -2.30 2.82 -0.78
CA PRO A 155 -1.23 2.24 -1.59
C PRO A 155 -1.46 0.75 -1.87
N LEU A 156 -1.03 0.31 -3.05
CA LEU A 156 -1.03 -1.09 -3.48
C LEU A 156 0.39 -1.65 -3.38
N ASP A 157 0.55 -2.89 -3.81
CA ASP A 157 1.85 -3.60 -3.84
C ASP A 157 1.90 -4.37 -5.16
N ALA A 158 2.63 -3.81 -6.14
CA ALA A 158 2.76 -4.37 -7.48
C ALA A 158 3.46 -5.74 -7.48
N ASN A 159 4.34 -5.98 -6.51
CA ASN A 159 5.06 -7.25 -6.34
C ASN A 159 4.15 -8.35 -5.77
N SER A 160 3.18 -7.98 -4.92
CA SER A 160 2.10 -8.88 -4.47
C SER A 160 1.07 -9.14 -5.57
N ALA A 161 0.65 -8.12 -6.32
CA ALA A 161 -0.26 -8.24 -7.46
C ALA A 161 -0.08 -7.10 -8.46
N SER A 162 0.35 -7.43 -9.69
CA SER A 162 0.52 -6.46 -10.78
C SER A 162 -0.80 -6.00 -11.43
N SER A 163 -1.95 -6.51 -10.97
CA SER A 163 -3.27 -6.19 -11.51
C SER A 163 -4.37 -6.64 -10.55
N HIS A 164 -5.46 -5.88 -10.47
CA HIS A 164 -6.67 -6.23 -9.72
C HIS A 164 -7.90 -6.27 -10.63
N THR A 165 -8.89 -7.11 -10.32
CA THR A 165 -10.17 -7.14 -11.03
C THR A 165 -11.32 -6.77 -10.10
N ILE A 166 -11.93 -5.61 -10.36
CA ILE A 166 -13.12 -5.16 -9.64
C ILE A 166 -14.40 -5.54 -10.38
N GLU A 167 -15.49 -5.71 -9.64
CA GLU A 167 -16.84 -5.82 -10.22
C GLU A 167 -17.70 -4.64 -9.77
N VAL A 168 -18.12 -3.82 -10.75
CA VAL A 168 -18.99 -2.66 -10.56
C VAL A 168 -20.43 -3.07 -10.84
N THR A 169 -21.32 -2.74 -9.90
CA THR A 169 -22.77 -2.88 -10.04
C THR A 169 -23.39 -1.52 -10.29
N ALA A 170 -24.09 -1.38 -11.41
CA ALA A 170 -25.06 -0.32 -11.65
C ALA A 170 -26.44 -0.75 -11.12
N THR A 171 -27.11 0.14 -10.40
CA THR A 171 -28.49 -0.04 -9.87
C THR A 171 -29.34 1.13 -10.32
N SER A 172 -30.44 0.85 -11.04
CA SER A 172 -31.44 1.83 -11.44
C SER A 172 -32.51 2.00 -10.34
N THR A 173 -33.27 3.09 -10.38
CA THR A 173 -34.27 3.43 -9.35
C THR A 173 -35.53 2.57 -9.37
N ASP A 174 -35.77 1.84 -10.45
CA ASP A 174 -36.74 0.75 -10.57
C ASP A 174 -36.36 -0.50 -9.72
N GLY A 175 -35.09 -0.61 -9.34
CA GLY A 175 -34.50 -1.75 -8.64
C GLY A 175 -33.86 -2.81 -9.55
N SER A 176 -33.72 -2.55 -10.85
CA SER A 176 -32.91 -3.36 -11.76
C SER A 176 -31.43 -3.13 -11.55
N THR A 177 -30.62 -4.14 -11.87
CA THR A 177 -29.18 -4.15 -11.64
C THR A 177 -28.44 -4.84 -12.77
N ALA A 178 -27.27 -4.30 -13.14
CA ALA A 178 -26.34 -4.96 -14.04
C ALA A 178 -24.90 -4.78 -13.55
N THR A 179 -24.05 -5.77 -13.81
CA THR A 179 -22.64 -5.77 -13.37
C THR A 179 -21.68 -5.85 -14.55
N GLN A 180 -20.48 -5.30 -14.36
CA GLN A 180 -19.35 -5.43 -15.29
C GLN A 180 -18.05 -5.52 -14.49
N GLN A 181 -17.14 -6.38 -14.94
CA GLN A 181 -15.80 -6.48 -14.40
C GLN A 181 -14.82 -5.57 -15.16
N PHE A 182 -13.95 -4.91 -14.43
CA PHE A 182 -12.87 -4.07 -14.96
C PHE A 182 -11.55 -4.53 -14.33
N THR A 183 -10.51 -4.60 -15.15
CA THR A 183 -9.14 -4.85 -14.69
C THR A 183 -8.41 -3.51 -14.57
N ILE A 184 -7.68 -3.38 -13.47
CA ILE A 184 -6.80 -2.24 -13.16
C ILE A 184 -5.40 -2.80 -13.06
N ASP A 185 -4.49 -2.34 -13.91
CA ASP A 185 -3.08 -2.73 -13.87
C ASP A 185 -2.34 -1.85 -12.84
N VAL A 186 -1.46 -2.47 -12.04
CA VAL A 186 -0.68 -1.78 -11.00
C VAL A 186 0.72 -1.54 -11.54
N LEU A 187 1.08 -0.28 -11.70
CA LEU A 187 2.41 0.14 -12.10
C LEU A 187 3.32 0.13 -10.87
N ASP A 188 4.44 -0.56 -11.00
CA ASP A 188 5.54 -0.56 -10.04
C ASP A 188 6.32 0.76 -10.16
N GLU A 189 6.08 1.69 -9.23
CA GLU A 189 6.79 2.98 -9.13
C GLU A 189 7.80 3.02 -7.97
N THR A 190 7.86 1.98 -7.14
CA THR A 190 8.75 1.93 -5.99
C THR A 190 9.99 1.07 -6.26
N GLY A 191 11.13 1.48 -5.70
CA GLY A 191 12.39 0.79 -5.90
C GLY A 191 12.70 -0.20 -4.77
N PRO A 192 13.52 -1.24 -5.05
CA PRO A 192 13.77 -2.32 -4.11
C PRO A 192 14.36 -1.79 -2.81
N GLN A 193 13.82 -2.27 -1.69
CA GLN A 193 14.19 -1.86 -0.34
C GLN A 193 15.04 -2.94 0.34
N ILE A 194 16.03 -2.55 1.13
CA ILE A 194 16.83 -3.50 1.90
C ILE A 194 16.11 -3.84 3.21
N THR A 195 15.69 -5.10 3.33
CA THR A 195 14.88 -5.60 4.45
C THR A 195 15.74 -6.12 5.61
N SER A 196 16.91 -6.69 5.33
CA SER A 196 17.88 -7.09 6.36
C SER A 196 19.32 -7.13 5.86
N VAL A 197 20.30 -7.01 6.78
CA VAL A 197 21.70 -7.37 6.53
C VAL A 197 22.16 -8.37 7.59
N LYS A 198 22.62 -9.54 7.14
CA LYS A 198 23.12 -10.62 8.00
C LYS A 198 24.59 -10.93 7.71
N VAL A 199 25.30 -11.48 8.68
CA VAL A 199 26.67 -11.99 8.48
C VAL A 199 26.74 -13.49 8.72
N GLY A 200 27.48 -14.15 7.82
CA GLY A 200 27.64 -15.59 7.77
C GLY A 200 29.09 -16.04 7.93
N SER A 201 29.23 -17.30 8.31
CA SER A 201 30.48 -18.05 8.24
C SER A 201 30.23 -19.41 7.64
N THR A 202 31.02 -19.82 6.65
CA THR A 202 31.06 -21.22 6.18
C THR A 202 31.80 -22.14 7.16
N THR A 203 32.35 -21.60 8.25
CA THR A 203 32.90 -22.37 9.37
C THR A 203 31.94 -22.32 10.56
N LEU A 204 31.92 -23.36 11.39
CA LEU A 204 31.05 -23.36 12.56
C LEU A 204 31.39 -22.20 13.49
N TRP A 205 30.40 -21.34 13.76
CA TRP A 205 30.45 -20.35 14.81
C TRP A 205 30.81 -21.00 16.16
N LYS A 206 31.46 -20.24 17.06
CA LYS A 206 31.70 -20.72 18.43
C LYS A 206 30.36 -21.06 19.09
N PRO A 207 30.23 -22.15 19.87
CA PRO A 207 28.95 -22.56 20.45
C PRO A 207 28.24 -21.47 21.28
N ALA A 208 29.00 -20.59 21.93
CA ALA A 208 28.45 -19.45 22.68
C ALA A 208 27.87 -18.32 21.80
N PHE A 209 28.09 -18.35 20.49
CA PHE A 209 27.54 -17.39 19.52
C PHE A 209 26.38 -17.97 18.69
N ILE A 210 26.30 -19.30 18.53
CA ILE A 210 25.21 -19.98 17.81
C ILE A 210 23.82 -19.60 18.37
N GLN A 211 23.70 -19.30 19.67
CA GLN A 211 22.44 -18.88 20.29
C GLN A 211 21.89 -17.52 19.80
N TYR A 212 22.68 -16.74 19.03
CA TYR A 212 22.27 -15.47 18.45
C TYR A 212 22.04 -15.56 16.93
N VAL A 213 22.44 -16.66 16.30
CA VAL A 213 22.16 -16.94 14.89
C VAL A 213 20.72 -17.43 14.76
N ASP A 214 19.98 -16.97 13.75
CA ASP A 214 18.63 -17.46 13.51
C ASP A 214 18.69 -18.94 13.06
N PRO A 215 18.09 -19.89 13.81
CA PRO A 215 18.05 -21.29 13.39
C PRO A 215 17.07 -21.57 12.23
N ALA A 216 16.23 -20.60 11.83
CA ALA A 216 15.21 -20.77 10.81
C ALA A 216 15.71 -20.51 9.37
N ASP A 217 16.54 -19.50 9.15
CA ASP A 217 17.01 -19.11 7.81
C ASP A 217 18.38 -19.72 7.41
N ASN A 218 19.19 -20.11 8.40
CA ASN A 218 20.54 -20.63 8.21
C ASN A 218 21.51 -19.65 7.46
N LEU A 219 21.16 -18.36 7.37
CA LEU A 219 21.98 -17.30 6.77
C LEU A 219 22.96 -16.71 7.80
N GLY A 220 22.58 -16.61 9.07
CA GLY A 220 23.54 -16.27 10.14
C GLY A 220 23.01 -15.31 11.19
N TYR A 221 23.85 -14.35 11.57
CA TYR A 221 23.49 -13.31 12.54
C TYR A 221 22.99 -12.07 11.80
N GLU A 222 21.72 -11.71 12.02
CA GLU A 222 21.14 -10.46 11.54
C GLU A 222 21.67 -9.28 12.34
N ILE A 223 22.24 -8.29 11.66
CA ILE A 223 22.81 -7.12 12.33
C ILE A 223 21.66 -6.20 12.75
N PRO A 224 21.53 -5.86 14.05
CA PRO A 224 20.48 -4.98 14.53
C PRO A 224 20.51 -3.60 13.87
N THR A 225 19.34 -2.98 13.81
CA THR A 225 19.15 -1.65 13.26
C THR A 225 19.39 -0.55 14.31
N GLY A 226 19.65 0.69 13.86
CA GLY A 226 19.75 1.85 14.75
C GLY A 226 20.98 1.83 15.67
N PRO A 227 20.89 2.32 16.94
CA PRO A 227 22.04 2.39 17.83
C PRO A 227 22.77 1.05 18.08
N ASP A 228 22.06 -0.06 17.89
CA ASP A 228 22.55 -1.41 18.12
C ASP A 228 23.35 -1.97 16.94
N GLN A 229 23.25 -1.37 15.75
CA GLN A 229 24.07 -1.64 14.55
C GLN A 229 25.58 -1.60 14.81
N LEU A 230 25.99 -0.72 15.72
CA LEU A 230 27.39 -0.53 16.11
C LEU A 230 27.77 -1.32 17.37
N LYS A 231 26.93 -2.23 17.86
CA LYS A 231 27.32 -3.16 18.92
C LYS A 231 28.35 -4.15 18.37
N THR A 232 29.55 -4.09 18.94
CA THR A 232 30.63 -5.05 18.68
C THR A 232 30.29 -6.41 19.27
N LEU A 233 30.26 -7.46 18.45
CA LEU A 233 29.95 -8.82 18.91
C LEU A 233 31.20 -9.72 18.92
N PRO A 234 31.19 -10.84 19.67
CA PRO A 234 32.30 -11.80 19.73
C PRO A 234 32.36 -12.75 18.52
N TRP A 235 32.02 -12.25 17.34
CA TRP A 235 32.13 -12.97 16.08
C TRP A 235 33.58 -13.18 15.64
N PHE A 236 33.80 -14.29 14.93
CA PHE A 236 35.06 -14.66 14.29
C PHE A 236 34.74 -15.44 13.01
N GLY A 237 35.57 -15.33 11.98
CA GLY A 237 35.41 -16.13 10.76
C GLY A 237 34.25 -15.70 9.86
N ILE A 238 33.74 -14.48 10.01
CA ILE A 238 32.80 -13.87 9.04
C ILE A 238 33.45 -13.96 7.66
N ASN A 239 32.78 -14.64 6.73
CA ASN A 239 33.23 -14.76 5.34
C ASN A 239 32.09 -14.62 4.32
N ARG A 240 30.87 -14.35 4.79
CA ARG A 240 29.72 -13.95 3.98
C ARG A 240 29.00 -12.77 4.63
N ILE A 241 28.44 -11.91 3.80
CA ILE A 241 27.41 -10.94 4.16
C ILE A 241 26.22 -11.22 3.26
N TYR A 242 25.03 -11.21 3.83
CA TYR A 242 23.76 -11.40 3.14
C TYR A 242 22.97 -10.11 3.23
N ILE A 243 22.39 -9.69 2.12
CA ILE A 243 21.56 -8.49 2.04
C ILE A 243 20.26 -8.93 1.39
N SER A 244 19.17 -8.86 2.14
CA SER A 244 17.83 -9.22 1.68
C SER A 244 17.12 -7.99 1.14
N PHE A 245 16.36 -8.17 0.05
CA PHE A 245 15.57 -7.11 -0.57
C PHE A 245 14.06 -7.35 -0.34
N SER A 246 13.22 -6.37 -0.65
CA SER A 246 11.76 -6.50 -0.71
C SER A 246 11.31 -7.43 -1.83
N GLU A 247 12.10 -7.48 -2.90
CA GLU A 247 11.71 -8.00 -4.21
C GLU A 247 12.92 -8.40 -5.06
N HIS A 248 12.66 -8.82 -6.30
CA HIS A 248 13.69 -9.26 -7.24
C HIS A 248 14.51 -8.10 -7.83
N ILE A 249 15.79 -8.02 -7.49
CA ILE A 249 16.74 -7.07 -8.08
C ILE A 249 17.48 -7.61 -9.31
N VAL A 250 17.78 -6.72 -10.25
CA VAL A 250 18.54 -6.95 -11.49
C VAL A 250 19.63 -5.90 -11.68
N ASN A 251 20.57 -6.18 -12.57
CA ASN A 251 21.56 -5.19 -13.01
C ASN A 251 20.94 -4.14 -13.96
N SER A 252 21.68 -3.06 -14.25
CA SER A 252 21.28 -2.00 -15.21
C SER A 252 20.93 -2.43 -16.65
N LEU A 253 21.02 -3.72 -16.98
CA LEU A 253 20.63 -4.31 -18.27
C LEU A 253 19.41 -5.26 -18.15
N GLY A 254 18.77 -5.34 -16.98
CA GLY A 254 17.65 -6.25 -16.70
C GLY A 254 18.07 -7.71 -16.57
N GLN A 255 19.31 -7.97 -16.14
CA GLN A 255 19.87 -9.32 -16.00
C GLN A 255 20.14 -9.66 -14.52
N THR A 256 20.12 -10.95 -14.18
CA THR A 256 20.52 -11.43 -12.84
C THR A 256 21.94 -10.96 -12.51
N ILE A 257 22.11 -10.38 -11.33
CA ILE A 257 23.37 -9.78 -10.87
C ILE A 257 24.48 -10.83 -10.72
N ASP A 258 25.66 -10.54 -11.28
CA ASP A 258 26.88 -11.36 -11.10
C ASP A 258 28.14 -10.55 -10.74
N ASP A 259 29.29 -11.24 -10.66
CA ASP A 259 30.60 -10.66 -10.32
C ASP A 259 31.07 -9.54 -11.27
N ALA A 260 30.66 -9.57 -12.54
CA ALA A 260 31.09 -8.63 -13.56
C ALA A 260 30.35 -7.28 -13.49
N ASP A 261 29.20 -7.23 -12.83
CA ASP A 261 28.42 -6.00 -12.67
C ASP A 261 29.09 -5.02 -11.69
N GLU A 262 29.91 -5.52 -10.76
CA GLU A 262 30.54 -4.73 -9.68
C GLU A 262 29.50 -3.91 -8.87
N VAL A 263 28.33 -4.48 -8.54
CA VAL A 263 27.25 -3.79 -7.81
C VAL A 263 27.63 -3.40 -6.39
N ALA A 264 28.49 -4.19 -5.73
CA ALA A 264 28.88 -4.01 -4.34
C ALA A 264 30.36 -3.68 -4.21
N LYS A 265 30.68 -2.69 -3.37
CA LYS A 265 32.06 -2.31 -2.99
C LYS A 265 32.21 -2.44 -1.47
N LEU A 266 33.38 -2.90 -1.05
CA LEU A 266 33.70 -3.12 0.36
C LEU A 266 34.87 -2.23 0.76
N PHE A 267 34.69 -1.45 1.83
CA PHE A 267 35.72 -0.60 2.40
C PHE A 267 35.94 -0.97 3.86
N SER A 268 37.14 -1.43 4.22
CA SER A 268 37.53 -1.56 5.62
C SER A 268 38.22 -0.28 6.09
N VAL A 269 37.89 0.16 7.31
CA VAL A 269 38.40 1.44 7.85
C VAL A 269 39.78 1.25 8.52
N THR A 270 40.04 0.08 9.11
CA THR A 270 41.22 -0.10 9.99
C THR A 270 42.17 -1.19 9.54
N VAL A 271 41.69 -2.24 8.86
CA VAL A 271 42.54 -3.37 8.45
C VAL A 271 42.25 -3.81 7.01
N GLY A 272 43.28 -3.83 6.15
CA GLY A 272 43.15 -4.11 4.71
C GLY A 272 42.90 -5.57 4.33
N ASP A 273 42.39 -6.39 5.26
CA ASP A 273 42.26 -7.83 5.10
C ASP A 273 40.88 -8.26 4.57
N TYR A 274 39.84 -7.45 4.80
CA TYR A 274 38.50 -7.69 4.24
C TYR A 274 38.39 -7.19 2.81
N GLY A 275 38.51 -8.11 1.84
CA GLY A 275 38.22 -7.85 0.43
C GLY A 275 36.97 -8.56 -0.05
N LEU A 276 36.24 -7.92 -0.97
CA LEU A 276 35.23 -8.58 -1.80
C LEU A 276 35.90 -9.73 -2.58
N LEU A 277 35.39 -10.96 -2.45
CA LEU A 277 35.83 -12.10 -3.26
C LEU A 277 34.97 -12.23 -4.51
N SER A 278 33.67 -12.21 -4.29
CA SER A 278 32.62 -12.32 -5.28
C SER A 278 31.27 -11.96 -4.68
N VAL A 279 30.30 -11.67 -5.54
CA VAL A 279 28.88 -11.60 -5.23
C VAL A 279 28.14 -12.78 -5.86
N GLU A 280 27.01 -13.15 -5.29
CA GLU A 280 26.11 -14.20 -5.77
C GLU A 280 24.71 -13.79 -5.33
N TYR A 281 23.78 -13.66 -6.28
CA TYR A 281 22.41 -13.26 -6.00
C TYR A 281 21.47 -14.45 -6.15
N ASP A 282 20.60 -14.65 -5.15
CA ASP A 282 19.52 -15.64 -5.19
C ASP A 282 18.22 -14.95 -5.62
N ASP A 283 17.66 -15.39 -6.74
CA ASP A 283 16.48 -14.81 -7.37
C ASP A 283 15.15 -15.33 -6.81
N VAL A 284 15.18 -16.33 -5.93
CA VAL A 284 14.00 -16.91 -5.26
C VAL A 284 13.85 -16.33 -3.85
N ASP A 285 14.95 -16.25 -3.10
CA ASP A 285 14.95 -15.74 -1.72
C ASP A 285 15.25 -14.21 -1.65
N TYR A 286 15.54 -13.57 -2.78
CA TYR A 286 15.92 -12.15 -2.91
C TYR A 286 17.11 -11.76 -2.02
N VAL A 287 18.18 -12.56 -2.05
CA VAL A 287 19.37 -12.38 -1.20
C VAL A 287 20.64 -12.19 -2.02
N LEU A 288 21.27 -11.01 -1.91
CA LEU A 288 22.63 -10.78 -2.38
C LEU A 288 23.65 -11.27 -1.35
N THR A 289 24.44 -12.26 -1.73
CA THR A 289 25.50 -12.84 -0.91
C THR A 289 26.88 -12.31 -1.34
N ILE A 290 27.44 -11.40 -0.54
CA ILE A 290 28.83 -10.95 -0.67
C ILE A 290 29.75 -11.98 0.01
N LYS A 291 30.60 -12.65 -0.77
CA LYS A 291 31.65 -13.55 -0.26
C LYS A 291 32.92 -12.75 0.01
N LEU A 292 33.62 -13.06 1.10
CA LEU A 292 34.84 -12.37 1.53
C LEU A 292 36.09 -13.22 1.26
N ASN A 293 37.18 -12.57 0.86
CA ASN A 293 38.36 -13.21 0.25
C ASN A 293 39.13 -14.20 1.12
N THR A 294 39.19 -14.06 2.44
CA THR A 294 39.48 -15.15 3.42
C THR A 294 39.24 -14.66 4.87
N PRO A 295 39.08 -15.56 5.87
CA PRO A 295 38.70 -15.14 7.22
C PRO A 295 39.87 -14.55 8.01
N ILE A 296 39.54 -13.80 9.07
CA ILE A 296 40.46 -13.37 10.14
C ILE A 296 41.45 -14.51 10.48
N SER A 297 42.74 -14.33 10.21
CA SER A 297 43.75 -15.27 10.71
C SER A 297 44.03 -15.01 12.19
N ASP A 298 44.27 -16.08 12.95
CA ASP A 298 44.64 -15.98 14.36
C ASP A 298 46.06 -15.41 14.58
N THR A 299 46.81 -15.18 13.50
CA THR A 299 48.21 -14.75 13.52
C THR A 299 48.42 -13.23 13.66
N PHE A 300 47.36 -12.43 13.78
CA PHE A 300 47.48 -10.97 13.96
C PHE A 300 47.99 -10.59 15.35
N THR A 301 49.28 -10.24 15.44
CA THR A 301 50.00 -9.90 16.67
C THR A 301 49.89 -8.43 17.12
N SER A 302 48.96 -7.67 16.54
CA SER A 302 48.78 -6.23 16.80
C SER A 302 47.41 -5.91 17.43
N PRO A 303 47.32 -5.06 18.47
CA PRO A 303 46.08 -4.72 19.13
C PRO A 303 45.38 -3.56 18.41
N PHE A 304 44.30 -3.87 17.69
CA PHE A 304 43.51 -2.88 16.95
C PHE A 304 42.46 -2.17 17.82
N SER A 305 42.12 -0.95 17.44
CA SER A 305 40.78 -0.37 17.68
C SER A 305 39.76 -1.12 16.82
N GLY A 306 38.50 -1.17 17.26
CA GLY A 306 37.45 -1.94 16.57
C GLY A 306 37.41 -1.64 15.06
N ASP A 307 37.50 -2.69 14.25
CA ASP A 307 37.48 -2.54 12.80
C ASP A 307 36.03 -2.39 12.30
N LYS A 308 35.86 -1.47 11.36
CA LYS A 308 34.58 -1.12 10.74
C LYS A 308 34.59 -1.57 9.31
N LEU A 309 33.59 -2.36 8.95
CA LEU A 309 33.33 -2.72 7.56
C LEU A 309 32.23 -1.82 7.03
N ARG A 310 32.49 -1.17 5.90
CA ARG A 310 31.52 -0.39 5.12
C ARG A 310 31.19 -1.16 3.85
N ILE A 311 29.92 -1.50 3.71
CA ILE A 311 29.31 -1.98 2.47
C ILE A 311 28.82 -0.75 1.71
N TRP A 312 28.96 -0.78 0.39
CA TRP A 312 28.37 0.20 -0.50
C TRP A 312 27.75 -0.54 -1.69
N ILE A 313 26.46 -0.32 -1.97
CA ILE A 313 25.81 -0.79 -3.20
C ILE A 313 25.46 0.41 -4.07
N ASP A 314 25.85 0.31 -5.34
CA ASP A 314 25.69 1.29 -6.43
C ASP A 314 24.21 1.29 -6.88
N ASP A 315 23.42 2.32 -6.55
CA ASP A 315 21.98 2.36 -6.91
C ASP A 315 21.78 2.46 -8.43
N ALA A 316 22.68 3.15 -9.13
CA ALA A 316 22.72 3.23 -10.59
C ALA A 316 23.01 1.89 -11.29
N LYS A 317 23.29 0.81 -10.54
CA LYS A 317 23.50 -0.54 -11.07
C LYS A 317 22.48 -1.56 -10.59
N VAL A 318 21.65 -1.24 -9.62
CA VAL A 318 20.70 -2.17 -8.99
C VAL A 318 19.31 -1.58 -9.09
N THR A 319 18.45 -2.23 -9.88
CA THR A 319 17.03 -1.88 -10.03
C THR A 319 16.17 -3.09 -9.73
N ASP A 320 14.86 -2.91 -9.59
CA ASP A 320 13.88 -3.96 -9.84
C ASP A 320 13.75 -4.24 -11.35
N VAL A 321 12.78 -5.09 -11.71
CA VAL A 321 12.46 -5.48 -13.09
C VAL A 321 11.71 -4.41 -13.90
N ALA A 322 11.01 -3.47 -13.24
CA ALA A 322 10.38 -2.31 -13.88
C ALA A 322 11.41 -1.21 -14.22
N GLY A 323 12.53 -1.20 -13.50
CA GLY A 323 13.66 -0.30 -13.66
C GLY A 323 13.75 0.79 -12.59
N ASN A 324 13.01 0.70 -11.47
CA ASN A 324 13.15 1.68 -10.40
C ASN A 324 14.47 1.43 -9.64
N PRO A 325 15.23 2.49 -9.29
CA PRO A 325 16.54 2.33 -8.66
C PRO A 325 16.42 1.87 -7.20
N LEU A 326 17.43 1.14 -6.72
CA LEU A 326 17.53 0.71 -5.33
C LEU A 326 17.22 1.85 -4.35
N ASN A 327 16.21 1.64 -3.50
CA ASN A 327 15.96 2.52 -2.40
C ASN A 327 16.93 2.20 -1.24
N GLY A 328 18.12 2.81 -1.29
CA GLY A 328 19.14 2.67 -0.25
C GLY A 328 18.79 3.33 1.10
N THR A 329 17.60 3.92 1.29
CA THR A 329 17.19 4.38 2.63
C THR A 329 16.85 3.19 3.52
N TRP A 330 17.79 2.80 4.38
CA TRP A 330 17.49 1.89 5.48
C TRP A 330 16.98 2.69 6.68
N ASP A 331 15.66 2.69 6.88
CA ASP A 331 14.98 3.55 7.86
C ASP A 331 15.17 3.07 9.31
N ASN A 332 16.35 3.39 9.87
CA ASN A 332 16.66 3.08 11.28
C ASN A 332 17.48 4.13 12.04
N GLY A 333 17.82 5.26 11.41
CA GLY A 333 18.32 6.46 12.09
C GLY A 333 19.77 6.43 12.59
N VAL A 334 20.60 5.45 12.20
CA VAL A 334 22.06 5.47 12.44
C VAL A 334 22.90 5.16 11.19
N SER A 335 22.29 4.65 10.12
CA SER A 335 22.71 5.00 8.76
C SER A 335 22.74 6.53 8.65
N GLU A 336 23.87 7.08 8.18
CA GLU A 336 23.82 8.38 7.51
C GLU A 336 22.91 8.19 6.26
N ASN A 337 22.25 9.25 5.79
CA ASN A 337 21.49 9.19 4.54
C ASN A 337 22.32 8.49 3.44
N SER A 338 21.65 7.87 2.47
CA SER A 338 22.28 7.39 1.22
C SER A 338 23.26 8.45 0.71
N GLY A 339 24.39 8.04 0.13
CA GLY A 339 25.63 8.86 0.07
C GLY A 339 25.53 10.27 -0.55
N GLU A 340 24.41 10.56 -1.22
CA GLU A 340 24.01 11.82 -1.88
C GLU A 340 23.17 12.77 -0.98
N ASN A 341 22.78 12.33 0.23
CA ASN A 341 21.94 13.05 1.20
C ASN A 341 20.47 13.25 0.75
N THR A 342 19.93 12.28 0.02
CA THR A 342 18.60 12.24 -0.62
C THR A 342 17.74 11.08 -0.09
N LEU A 343 16.43 11.08 -0.37
CA LEU A 343 15.49 10.01 0.01
C LEU A 343 15.55 8.76 -0.89
N VAL A 344 16.41 8.79 -1.91
CA VAL A 344 16.73 7.72 -2.86
C VAL A 344 18.24 7.83 -3.11
N GLY A 345 18.97 6.73 -3.27
CA GLY A 345 20.43 6.75 -3.44
C GLY A 345 21.12 5.46 -3.00
N ASP A 346 22.44 5.39 -3.22
CA ASP A 346 23.33 4.31 -2.75
C ASP A 346 23.03 3.79 -1.32
N PHE A 347 23.14 2.47 -1.14
CA PHE A 347 23.17 1.87 0.20
C PHE A 347 24.58 1.95 0.81
N ASP A 348 24.79 2.86 1.78
CA ASP A 348 26.03 2.94 2.59
C ASP A 348 25.79 2.37 4.00
N TYR A 349 26.27 1.15 4.25
CA TYR A 349 26.05 0.47 5.52
C TYR A 349 27.34 0.12 6.26
N ARG A 350 27.37 0.37 7.56
CA ARG A 350 28.60 0.27 8.38
C ARG A 350 28.35 -0.54 9.65
N PHE A 351 29.16 -1.56 9.89
CA PHE A 351 29.08 -2.38 11.11
C PHE A 351 30.48 -2.78 11.63
N ASN A 352 30.55 -3.21 12.89
CA ASN A 352 31.82 -3.51 13.58
C ASN A 352 32.18 -5.00 13.51
N VAL A 353 33.29 -5.39 12.88
CA VAL A 353 33.65 -6.81 12.64
C VAL A 353 34.50 -7.48 13.73
N MET A 354 34.69 -6.84 14.89
CA MET A 354 35.46 -7.40 16.02
C MET A 354 34.79 -7.14 17.38
N PRO A 355 35.06 -7.97 18.41
CA PRO A 355 34.55 -7.78 19.77
C PRO A 355 35.06 -6.51 20.47
N GLY A 356 34.14 -5.89 21.19
CA GLY A 356 34.33 -4.88 22.22
C GLY A 356 33.52 -5.31 23.45
N ASP A 357 33.96 -4.88 24.63
CA ASP A 357 33.48 -5.33 25.95
C ASP A 357 33.42 -6.86 26.14
N VAL A 358 34.61 -7.47 26.14
CA VAL A 358 34.81 -8.90 26.46
C VAL A 358 34.58 -9.19 27.95
N SER A 359 34.52 -8.17 28.82
CA SER A 359 34.30 -8.29 30.27
C SER A 359 32.85 -8.05 30.72
N GLN A 360 31.94 -7.73 29.79
CA GLN A 360 30.49 -7.58 30.00
C GLN A 360 30.13 -6.56 31.10
N ASN A 361 30.76 -5.39 31.07
CA ASN A 361 30.55 -4.34 32.08
C ASN A 361 29.85 -3.07 31.56
N GLY A 362 29.41 -3.08 30.29
CA GLY A 362 28.70 -1.98 29.62
C GLY A 362 29.62 -0.93 28.97
N VAL A 363 30.94 -1.16 28.93
CA VAL A 363 31.93 -0.21 28.41
C VAL A 363 33.08 -0.97 27.74
N VAL A 364 33.49 -0.55 26.54
CA VAL A 364 34.70 -1.08 25.87
C VAL A 364 35.94 -0.42 26.47
N GLN A 365 36.74 -1.17 27.24
CA GLN A 365 37.87 -0.66 28.01
C GLN A 365 39.07 -1.62 28.12
N SER A 366 40.16 -1.16 28.74
CA SER A 366 41.47 -1.86 28.72
C SER A 366 41.50 -3.22 29.44
N SER A 367 40.49 -3.54 30.26
CA SER A 367 40.31 -4.85 30.89
C SER A 367 39.88 -5.93 29.87
N ASP A 368 39.06 -5.58 28.88
CA ASP A 368 38.58 -6.50 27.83
C ASP A 368 39.75 -7.09 27.05
N ARG A 369 40.66 -6.18 26.67
CA ARG A 369 41.94 -6.45 26.03
C ARG A 369 42.79 -7.45 26.82
N THR A 370 42.61 -7.54 28.15
CA THR A 370 43.35 -8.46 29.02
C THR A 370 42.71 -9.85 29.07
N LEU A 371 41.38 -9.96 28.97
CA LEU A 371 40.67 -11.24 28.85
C LEU A 371 40.90 -11.89 27.48
N THR A 372 40.93 -11.10 26.39
CA THR A 372 41.35 -11.60 25.07
C THR A 372 42.81 -12.08 25.07
N LEU A 373 43.71 -11.34 25.75
CA LEU A 373 45.12 -11.71 25.92
C LEU A 373 45.33 -13.00 26.73
N ALA A 374 44.45 -13.32 27.69
CA ALA A 374 44.56 -14.53 28.50
C ALA A 374 44.33 -15.81 27.69
N SER A 375 43.72 -15.72 26.51
CA SER A 375 43.39 -16.86 25.64
C SER A 375 44.43 -17.19 24.56
N THR A 376 45.49 -16.36 24.40
CA THR A 376 46.39 -16.36 23.22
C THR A 376 47.89 -16.48 23.56
N THR A 377 48.23 -17.22 24.63
CA THR A 377 49.61 -17.33 25.12
C THR A 377 50.56 -18.18 24.27
N SER A 378 51.03 -17.71 23.11
CA SER A 378 52.28 -18.20 22.48
C SER A 378 52.90 -17.34 21.34
N PHE A 379 54.00 -16.64 21.68
CA PHE A 379 55.18 -16.30 20.83
C PHE A 379 55.15 -15.14 19.80
N THR A 380 56.28 -14.91 19.08
CA THR A 380 57.01 -13.61 19.06
C THR A 380 57.46 -13.02 17.70
N PHE A 381 57.37 -11.67 17.56
CA PHE A 381 58.20 -10.73 16.74
C PHE A 381 58.25 -10.90 15.19
N PHE A 382 58.56 -9.91 14.30
CA PHE A 382 58.98 -8.48 14.33
C PHE A 382 58.47 -7.78 13.04
N GLY A 383 58.16 -6.46 13.04
CA GLY A 383 57.78 -5.70 11.82
C GLY A 383 57.63 -4.18 12.05
N PRO A 384 57.67 -3.32 11.00
CA PRO A 384 57.96 -1.88 11.15
C PRO A 384 56.84 -1.00 11.72
N TYR A 385 55.60 -1.48 11.85
CA TYR A 385 54.55 -0.79 12.61
C TYR A 385 54.69 -1.04 14.11
N ASN A 386 55.80 -0.55 14.66
CA ASN A 386 56.15 -0.75 16.05
C ASN A 386 55.40 0.26 16.95
N LYS A 387 54.44 -0.24 17.74
CA LYS A 387 53.80 0.49 18.86
C LYS A 387 54.77 0.92 19.99
N PHE A 388 56.05 0.57 19.84
CA PHE A 388 57.18 1.00 20.65
C PHE A 388 58.24 1.74 19.80
N ALA A 389 57.81 2.67 18.94
CA ALA A 389 58.70 3.65 18.32
C ALA A 389 58.78 4.90 19.22
N ASP A 390 59.99 5.39 19.45
CA ASP A 390 60.27 6.67 20.09
C ASP A 390 59.90 7.80 19.10
N VAL A 391 58.83 8.55 19.38
CA VAL A 391 58.23 9.51 18.44
C VAL A 391 58.74 10.94 18.70
N ASP A 392 59.44 11.18 19.80
CA ASP A 392 60.08 12.46 20.12
C ASP A 392 61.61 12.47 19.97
N GLY A 393 62.24 11.31 19.77
CA GLY A 393 63.67 11.16 19.49
C GLY A 393 64.54 11.16 20.74
N SER A 394 63.96 10.91 21.91
CA SER A 394 64.63 10.92 23.22
C SER A 394 65.51 9.70 23.52
N GLY A 395 65.40 8.64 22.72
CA GLY A 395 66.12 7.37 22.89
C GLY A 395 65.46 6.40 23.88
N SER A 396 64.23 6.64 24.32
CA SER A 396 63.48 5.71 25.18
C SER A 396 61.97 5.85 24.99
N ILE A 397 61.31 4.72 24.74
CA ILE A 397 59.88 4.65 24.45
C ILE A 397 59.08 4.73 25.75
N VAL A 398 58.20 5.72 25.87
CA VAL A 398 57.46 6.03 27.10
C VAL A 398 55.98 6.28 26.85
N SER A 399 55.16 6.32 27.91
CA SER A 399 53.68 6.37 27.80
C SER A 399 53.13 7.62 27.08
N ASN A 400 53.91 8.68 27.01
CA ASN A 400 53.62 9.90 26.23
C ASN A 400 53.63 9.65 24.71
N ASP A 401 54.45 8.72 24.20
CA ASP A 401 54.45 8.35 22.77
C ASP A 401 53.14 7.68 22.37
N SER A 402 52.71 6.67 23.14
CA SER A 402 51.48 5.92 22.87
C SER A 402 50.23 6.77 23.05
N THR A 403 50.24 7.72 23.99
CA THR A 403 49.12 8.67 24.19
C THR A 403 48.89 9.57 22.96
N ARG A 404 49.96 9.98 22.26
CA ARG A 404 49.84 10.80 21.03
C ARG A 404 49.24 10.02 19.87
N VAL A 405 49.51 8.71 19.77
CA VAL A 405 48.87 7.82 18.79
C VAL A 405 47.38 7.61 19.12
N LEU A 406 47.05 7.39 20.39
CA LEU A 406 45.67 7.20 20.88
C LEU A 406 44.76 8.43 20.72
N SER A 407 45.33 9.64 20.69
CA SER A 407 44.55 10.88 20.51
C SER A 407 43.86 11.04 19.14
N ARG A 408 44.07 10.11 18.21
CA ARG A 408 43.54 10.16 16.83
C ARG A 408 42.37 9.21 16.55
N THR A 409 41.89 8.44 17.54
CA THR A 409 40.97 7.31 17.31
C THR A 409 39.71 7.26 18.18
N THR A 410 39.22 8.39 18.74
CA THR A 410 38.04 8.38 19.65
C THR A 410 37.08 9.57 19.49
N THR A 411 35.92 9.43 20.17
CA THR A 411 34.60 10.12 20.03
C THR A 411 33.73 9.49 18.92
N PHE A 412 32.44 9.18 19.11
CA PHE A 412 31.63 8.95 20.32
C PHE A 412 30.48 7.94 20.02
N LEU A 413 29.79 7.40 21.04
CA LEU A 413 28.54 6.61 20.92
C LEU A 413 27.58 6.91 22.10
N PRO A 414 26.25 6.99 21.90
CA PRO A 414 25.24 7.05 22.96
C PRO A 414 24.88 5.65 23.51
N GLY A 415 24.39 5.56 24.75
CA GLY A 415 24.17 4.28 25.45
C GLY A 415 22.74 3.76 25.44
N GLY A 416 22.56 2.44 25.24
CA GLY A 416 21.31 1.71 25.37
C GLY A 416 21.53 0.18 25.47
N GLU A 417 20.94 -0.45 26.49
CA GLU A 417 20.98 -1.91 26.74
C GLU A 417 20.05 -2.68 25.77
N PRO A 418 20.36 -3.93 25.38
CA PRO A 418 19.59 -4.68 24.39
C PRO A 418 18.28 -5.31 24.92
N MET A 419 17.28 -5.43 24.05
CA MET A 419 16.13 -6.32 24.24
C MET A 419 16.37 -7.68 23.57
N GLY A 420 15.90 -8.77 24.20
CA GLY A 420 16.02 -10.13 23.65
C GLY A 420 14.88 -10.50 22.68
N PRO A 421 15.06 -11.55 21.85
CA PRO A 421 14.07 -11.99 20.87
C PRO A 421 12.86 -12.64 21.56
N GLY A 422 11.64 -12.24 21.20
CA GLY A 422 10.46 -12.60 21.99
C GLY A 422 9.09 -12.36 21.34
N GLY A 423 8.87 -12.89 20.14
CA GLY A 423 7.56 -13.42 19.70
C GLY A 423 6.41 -12.45 19.40
N PHE A 424 5.77 -12.67 18.24
CA PHE A 424 4.38 -12.27 18.02
C PHE A 424 3.47 -12.94 19.07
N ALA A 425 2.90 -12.14 19.98
CA ALA A 425 1.88 -12.58 20.93
C ALA A 425 0.76 -11.54 21.00
N LEU A 426 -0.26 -11.72 20.17
CA LEU A 426 -1.49 -10.94 20.16
C LEU A 426 -2.28 -11.18 21.46
N ILE A 427 -2.23 -10.26 22.44
CA ILE A 427 -3.09 -10.32 23.63
C ILE A 427 -3.72 -8.95 23.93
N ALA A 428 -5.04 -8.96 24.03
CA ALA A 428 -5.88 -7.80 24.36
C ALA A 428 -5.64 -7.26 25.78
N ALA A 429 -5.86 -5.96 25.96
CA ALA A 429 -5.74 -5.30 27.25
C ALA A 429 -6.83 -5.75 28.27
N ALA A 430 -6.49 -6.71 29.12
CA ALA A 430 -7.23 -7.02 30.34
C ALA A 430 -6.48 -6.48 31.56
N ILE A 431 -6.84 -5.27 32.01
CA ILE A 431 -6.23 -4.64 33.18
C ILE A 431 -6.80 -5.27 34.45
N VAL A 432 -6.02 -6.13 35.11
CA VAL A 432 -6.22 -6.55 36.50
C VAL A 432 -4.87 -6.52 37.22
N GLY A 433 -4.58 -5.42 37.90
CA GLY A 433 -3.46 -5.32 38.85
C GLY A 433 -3.96 -5.59 40.26
N THR A 434 -3.41 -6.61 40.93
CA THR A 434 -3.67 -6.89 42.35
C THR A 434 -2.54 -6.37 43.22
N ASP A 435 -2.91 -5.48 44.15
CA ASP A 435 -2.36 -5.25 45.50
C ASP A 435 -0.85 -5.23 45.77
N SER A 436 -0.43 -4.13 46.41
CA SER A 436 0.34 -4.22 47.65
C SER A 436 -0.08 -3.16 48.67
N GLU A 437 -0.83 -3.62 49.67
CA GLU A 437 -0.83 -3.23 51.10
C GLU A 437 -0.96 -1.76 51.57
N GLU A 438 -2.02 -1.57 52.37
CA GLU A 438 -2.15 -0.70 53.55
C GLU A 438 -1.77 0.79 53.53
N LEU A 439 -2.80 1.64 53.39
CA LEU A 439 -3.06 2.68 54.39
C LEU A 439 -4.52 2.62 54.87
N LYS A 440 -4.71 2.42 56.17
CA LYS A 440 -6.04 2.25 56.80
C LYS A 440 -6.70 3.60 57.14
N SER A 441 -8.04 3.53 57.20
CA SER A 441 -8.97 4.29 58.04
C SER A 441 -9.66 5.56 57.50
N ASP A 442 -10.96 5.57 57.81
CA ASP A 442 -11.82 6.70 58.11
C ASP A 442 -12.53 7.55 57.02
N HIS A 443 -13.81 7.18 56.87
CA HIS A 443 -14.99 8.04 57.05
C HIS A 443 -15.61 8.85 55.87
N LYS A 444 -16.90 8.54 55.65
CA LYS A 444 -18.04 9.45 55.39
C LYS A 444 -18.17 10.15 54.03
N VAL A 445 -19.07 9.58 53.23
CA VAL A 445 -20.36 10.16 52.80
C VAL A 445 -20.60 11.65 53.18
N LEU A 446 -20.79 12.50 52.17
CA LEU A 446 -21.75 13.64 52.05
C LEU A 446 -21.47 14.36 50.70
N ARG A 447 -22.32 14.24 49.67
CA ARG A 447 -23.43 15.15 49.30
C ARG A 447 -23.24 16.65 49.63
N GLN A 448 -23.39 17.47 48.58
CA GLN A 448 -23.91 18.84 48.52
C GLN A 448 -23.27 19.93 49.43
N GLU A 449 -22.77 21.00 48.80
CA GLU A 449 -23.38 22.34 48.74
C GLU A 449 -22.69 23.11 47.59
N THR A 450 -23.40 23.62 46.58
CA THR A 450 -24.10 24.93 46.57
C THR A 450 -23.16 26.14 46.70
N PHE A 451 -22.85 26.81 45.58
CA PHE A 451 -22.62 28.25 45.58
C PHE A 451 -23.45 28.92 44.49
N LYS A 452 -24.15 30.00 44.86
CA LYS A 452 -25.15 30.70 44.04
C LYS A 452 -24.55 31.90 43.32
N ARG A 453 -25.13 32.18 42.14
CA ARG A 453 -25.41 33.51 41.54
C ARG A 453 -24.30 34.57 41.52
N PHE A 454 -24.08 35.11 40.33
CA PHE A 454 -24.48 36.50 40.07
C PHE A 454 -25.30 36.57 38.77
N ASP A 455 -26.36 37.39 38.78
CA ASP A 455 -27.29 37.62 37.65
C ASP A 455 -26.91 38.89 36.86
N ASN A 456 -27.42 38.98 35.62
CA ASN A 456 -27.42 40.12 34.68
C ASN A 456 -26.11 40.32 33.86
N LYS A 457 -26.20 40.61 32.55
CA LYS A 457 -27.36 41.07 31.77
C LYS A 457 -27.26 40.66 30.30
#